data_AF-A0A0C2NJ58-F1
#
_entry.id   AF-A0A0C2NJ58-F1
#
_cell.length_a   1.000
_cell.length_b   1.000
_cell.length_c   1.000
_cell.angle_alpha   90.00
_cell.angle_beta   90.00
_cell.angle_gamma   90.00
#
_symmetry.space_group_name_H-M   'P 1'
#
loop_
_entity.id
_entity.type
_entity.pdbx_description
1 polymer ?
#
loop_
_entity_poly.entity_id
_entity_poly.type
_entity_poly.pdbx_seq_one_letter_code
_entity_poly.pdbx_strand_id
1 'polypeptide(L)'
;MDKLEQYDAIGIDEAHFISDIVESCEKLANMGKIIILAGLDGTFQRKGFGNFLDIIPLAEKVEKLNAVCIRCTKDAAFTTRLTDSQQPVVESATISQLASNKLSI
;
A
#
# COMPACT_ATOMS: atom_id res chain seq x y z
N MET A 1 12.17 -12.50 -13.29
CA MET A 1 12.62 -11.13 -13.03
C MET A 1 13.16 -10.43 -14.27
N ASP A 2 13.55 -11.18 -15.32
CA ASP A 2 14.23 -10.69 -16.53
C ASP A 2 13.50 -9.60 -17.33
N LYS A 3 12.16 -9.50 -17.21
CA LYS A 3 11.38 -8.45 -17.90
C LYS A 3 11.40 -7.10 -17.17
N LEU A 4 11.72 -7.05 -15.87
CA LEU A 4 11.73 -5.79 -15.10
C LEU A 4 13.03 -5.02 -15.29
N GLU A 5 14.11 -5.71 -15.66
CA GLU A 5 15.44 -5.11 -15.83
C GLU A 5 15.51 -4.09 -16.98
N GLN A 6 14.63 -4.18 -17.97
CA GLN A 6 14.59 -3.27 -19.11
C GLN A 6 13.89 -1.93 -18.83
N TYR A 7 13.19 -1.80 -17.69
CA TYR A 7 12.44 -0.60 -17.34
C TYR A 7 13.19 0.24 -16.33
N ASP A 8 13.14 1.57 -16.44
CA ASP A 8 13.79 2.47 -15.48
C ASP A 8 12.95 2.72 -14.23
N ALA A 9 11.62 2.59 -14.35
CA ALA A 9 10.67 2.81 -13.27
C ALA A 9 9.61 1.70 -13.21
N ILE A 10 9.22 1.33 -12.00
CA ILE A 10 8.26 0.25 -11.71
C ILE A 10 7.19 0.79 -10.76
N GLY A 11 5.93 0.74 -11.20
CA GLY A 11 4.76 1.08 -10.39
C GLY A 11 4.02 -0.16 -9.93
N ILE A 12 3.72 -0.27 -8.63
CA ILE A 12 2.99 -1.39 -8.06
C ILE A 12 1.78 -0.85 -7.29
N ASP A 13 0.58 -1.18 -7.77
CA ASP A 13 -0.66 -0.89 -7.06
C ASP A 13 -1.05 -2.06 -6.16
N GLU A 14 -1.79 -1.75 -5.09
CA GLU A 14 -2.18 -2.71 -4.04
C GLU A 14 -1.01 -3.56 -3.50
N ALA A 15 0.18 -2.96 -3.38
CA ALA A 15 1.43 -3.65 -3.05
C ALA A 15 1.42 -4.43 -1.72
N HIS A 16 0.48 -4.09 -0.82
CA HIS A 16 0.24 -4.80 0.44
C HIS A 16 -0.24 -6.25 0.28
N PHE A 17 -0.66 -6.67 -0.92
CA PHE A 17 -0.96 -8.07 -1.23
C PHE A 17 0.26 -8.89 -1.65
N ILE A 18 1.41 -8.26 -1.89
CA ILE A 18 2.64 -8.92 -2.36
C ILE A 18 3.49 -9.30 -1.14
N SER A 19 3.62 -10.61 -0.89
CA SER A 19 4.27 -11.12 0.32
C SER A 19 5.78 -10.84 0.40
N ASP A 20 6.46 -10.75 -0.75
CA ASP A 20 7.91 -10.53 -0.85
C ASP A 20 8.24 -9.07 -1.25
N ILE A 21 7.30 -8.13 -1.06
CA ILE A 21 7.43 -6.76 -1.56
C ILE A 21 8.70 -6.07 -1.07
N VAL A 22 9.08 -6.27 0.20
CA VAL A 22 10.25 -5.62 0.81
C VAL A 22 11.55 -6.07 0.12
N GLU A 23 11.76 -7.39 -0.01
CA GLU A 23 12.96 -7.96 -0.63
C GLU A 23 13.00 -7.63 -2.14
N SER A 24 11.87 -7.74 -2.82
CA SER A 24 11.76 -7.45 -4.24
C SER A 24 12.04 -5.97 -4.54
N CYS A 25 11.53 -5.05 -3.73
CA CYS A 25 11.79 -3.62 -3.89
C CYS A 25 13.24 -3.26 -3.58
N GLU A 26 13.80 -3.74 -2.47
CA GLU A 26 15.20 -3.50 -2.11
C GLU A 26 16.14 -3.96 -3.22
N LYS A 27 15.91 -5.16 -3.78
CA LYS A 27 16.72 -5.69 -4.88
C LYS A 27 16.64 -4.80 -6.12
N LEU A 28 15.44 -4.39 -6.52
CA LEU A 28 15.22 -3.57 -7.71
C LEU A 28 15.78 -2.15 -7.54
N ALA A 29 15.64 -1.55 -6.36
CA ALA A 29 16.19 -0.24 -6.04
C ALA A 29 17.72 -0.25 -6.10
N ASN A 30 18.36 -1.30 -5.56
CA ASN A 30 19.80 -1.51 -5.65
C ASN A 30 20.30 -1.73 -7.09
N MET A 31 19.43 -2.10 -8.03
CA MET A 31 19.73 -2.18 -9.47
C MET A 31 19.56 -0.82 -10.18
N GLY A 32 19.33 0.26 -9.44
CA GLY A 32 19.14 1.62 -9.96
C GLY A 32 17.75 1.89 -10.52
N LYS A 33 16.74 1.11 -10.12
CA LYS A 33 15.35 1.28 -10.57
C LYS A 33 14.61 2.23 -9.64
N ILE A 34 13.74 3.07 -10.21
CA ILE A 34 12.79 3.88 -9.44
C ILE A 34 11.55 3.04 -9.15
N ILE A 35 11.16 2.92 -7.89
CA ILE A 35 10.02 2.09 -7.49
C ILE A 35 8.96 2.97 -6.85
N ILE A 36 7.74 2.89 -7.38
CA ILE A 36 6.59 3.60 -6.84
C ILE A 36 5.56 2.58 -6.35
N LEU A 37 5.34 2.57 -5.04
CA LEU A 37 4.37 1.66 -4.42
C LEU A 37 3.12 2.43 -4.01
N ALA A 38 1.96 1.86 -4.32
CA ALA A 38 0.66 2.24 -3.79
C ALA A 38 0.07 1.08 -2.98
N GLY A 39 -0.41 1.37 -1.77
CA GLY A 39 -0.98 0.33 -0.90
C GLY A 39 -1.60 0.89 0.37
N LEU A 40 -2.25 0.00 1.12
CA LEU A 40 -2.84 0.30 2.42
C LEU A 40 -1.81 0.04 3.53
N ASP A 41 -1.61 1.01 4.43
CA ASP A 41 -0.86 0.78 5.68
C ASP A 41 -1.61 -0.15 6.64
N GLY A 42 -2.94 0.00 6.68
CA GLY A 42 -3.78 -0.63 7.68
C GLY A 42 -4.93 -1.45 7.11
N THR A 43 -5.23 -2.56 7.78
CA THR A 43 -6.47 -3.31 7.61
C THR A 43 -7.67 -2.54 8.18
N PHE A 44 -8.90 -3.05 7.97
CA PHE A 44 -10.12 -2.48 8.59
C PHE A 44 -10.09 -2.47 10.13
N GLN A 45 -9.25 -3.31 10.74
CA GLN A 45 -9.00 -3.34 12.19
C GLN A 45 -7.91 -2.36 12.64
N ARG A 46 -7.37 -1.56 11.72
CA ARG A 46 -6.24 -0.63 11.94
C ARG A 46 -4.96 -1.32 12.41
N LYS A 47 -4.77 -2.58 12.02
CA LYS A 47 -3.51 -3.31 12.16
C LYS A 47 -2.71 -3.19 10.87
N GLY A 48 -1.38 -3.18 10.97
CA GLY A 48 -0.49 -3.20 9.82
C GLY A 48 -0.88 -4.28 8.81
N PHE A 49 -0.87 -3.93 7.53
CA PHE A 49 -1.24 -4.86 6.46
C PHE A 49 -0.03 -5.71 6.04
N GLY A 50 0.02 -6.95 6.52
CA GLY A 50 1.12 -7.87 6.23
C GLY A 50 2.47 -7.29 6.65
N ASN A 51 3.49 -7.48 5.81
CA ASN A 51 4.83 -6.88 5.94
C ASN A 51 4.97 -5.57 5.14
N PHE A 52 3.88 -5.00 4.63
CA PHE A 52 3.97 -3.81 3.78
C PHE A 52 4.59 -2.61 4.50
N LEU A 53 4.36 -2.47 5.81
CA LEU A 53 4.92 -1.36 6.60
C LEU A 53 6.44 -1.46 6.78
N ASP A 54 7.02 -2.64 6.60
CA ASP A 54 8.45 -2.85 6.77
C ASP A 54 9.28 -2.18 5.66
N ILE A 55 8.63 -1.69 4.61
CA ILE A 55 9.26 -0.91 3.54
C ILE A 55 9.56 0.54 3.98
N ILE A 56 8.86 1.08 4.99
CA ILE A 56 8.93 2.50 5.37
C ILE A 56 10.36 2.93 5.71
N PRO A 57 11.16 2.15 6.47
CA PRO A 57 12.56 2.49 6.76
C PRO A 57 13.48 2.49 5.54
N LEU A 58 13.10 1.80 4.46
CA LEU A 58 13.88 1.69 3.22
C LEU A 58 13.50 2.77 2.20
N ALA A 59 12.36 3.42 2.36
CA ALA A 59 11.83 4.36 1.38
C ALA A 59 12.37 5.79 1.55
N GLU A 60 12.76 6.40 0.44
CA GLU A 60 13.22 7.78 0.33
C GLU A 60 12.07 8.76 0.56
N LYS A 61 10.86 8.42 0.11
CA LYS A 61 9.66 9.22 0.32
C LYS A 61 8.47 8.33 0.70
N VAL A 62 7.77 8.75 1.75
CA VAL A 62 6.49 8.16 2.18
C VAL A 62 5.45 9.26 2.29
N GLU A 63 4.32 9.09 1.62
CA GLU A 63 3.19 10.02 1.67
C GLU A 63 1.90 9.25 1.97
N LYS A 64 1.25 9.58 3.09
CA LYS A 64 -0.05 9.01 3.46
C LYS A 64 -1.18 9.94 3.02
N LEU A 65 -1.99 9.48 2.08
CA LEU A 65 -3.11 10.26 1.56
C LEU A 65 -4.32 10.19 2.51
N ASN A 66 -5.23 11.15 2.37
CA ASN A 66 -6.53 11.12 3.03
C ASN A 66 -7.64 10.95 1.98
N ALA A 67 -8.68 10.20 2.33
CA ALA A 67 -9.93 10.17 1.58
C ALA A 67 -10.95 11.16 2.19
N VAL A 68 -12.17 11.15 1.67
CA VAL A 68 -13.30 11.89 2.24
C VAL A 68 -14.20 10.95 3.04
N CYS A 69 -14.52 11.33 4.29
CA CYS A 69 -15.39 10.55 5.16
C CYS A 69 -16.84 10.61 4.69
N ILE A 70 -17.42 9.47 4.34
CA ILE A 70 -18.83 9.39 3.91
C ILE A 70 -19.85 9.75 4.99
N ARG A 71 -19.45 9.78 6.28
CA ARG A 71 -20.36 10.06 7.41
C ARG A 71 -20.40 11.55 7.75
N CYS A 72 -19.25 12.22 7.69
CA CYS A 72 -19.10 13.60 8.17
C CYS A 72 -18.44 14.55 7.17
N THR A 73 -18.12 14.09 5.96
CA THR A 73 -17.54 14.86 4.84
C THR A 73 -16.24 15.60 5.16
N LYS A 74 -15.47 15.09 6.13
CA LYS A 74 -14.12 15.56 6.51
C LYS A 74 -13.06 14.56 6.04
N ASP A 75 -11.78 14.89 6.21
CA ASP A 75 -10.68 13.98 5.94
C ASP A 75 -10.84 12.64 6.65
N ALA A 76 -10.58 11.56 5.93
CA ALA A 76 -10.66 10.18 6.39
C ALA A 76 -9.34 9.45 6.19
N ALA A 77 -8.74 9.05 7.31
CA ALA A 77 -7.43 8.40 7.35
C ALA A 77 -7.48 6.87 7.57
N PHE A 78 -8.68 6.28 7.70
CA PHE A 78 -8.86 4.87 8.06
C PHE A 78 -10.02 4.24 7.32
N THR A 79 -9.82 3.04 6.81
CA THR A 79 -10.84 2.22 6.16
C THR A 79 -11.75 1.52 7.16
N THR A 80 -13.07 1.54 6.92
CA THR A 80 -14.07 0.82 7.73
C THR A 80 -14.79 -0.23 6.88
N ARG A 81 -14.91 -1.45 7.42
CA ARG A 81 -15.71 -2.50 6.81
C ARG A 81 -17.19 -2.37 7.20
N LEU A 82 -18.08 -2.56 6.23
CA LEU A 82 -19.54 -2.53 6.46
C LEU A 82 -20.15 -3.91 6.73
N THR A 83 -19.47 -4.99 6.37
CA THR A 83 -19.94 -6.36 6.55
C THR A 83 -19.46 -6.94 7.89
N ASP A 84 -20.22 -7.89 8.44
CA ASP A 84 -19.87 -8.60 9.68
C ASP A 84 -18.73 -9.64 9.50
N SER A 85 -18.15 -9.74 8.30
CA SER A 85 -17.04 -10.66 8.03
C SER A 85 -15.79 -10.25 8.80
N GLN A 86 -15.17 -11.22 9.48
CA GLN A 86 -13.91 -11.04 10.20
C GLN A 86 -12.67 -11.34 9.35
N GLN A 87 -12.84 -11.81 8.10
CA GLN A 87 -11.71 -12.20 7.23
C GLN A 87 -10.87 -10.98 6.81
N PRO A 88 -9.55 -10.97 6.93
CA PRO A 88 -8.74 -9.77 6.63
C PRO A 88 -8.91 -9.26 5.19
N VAL A 89 -9.18 -10.16 4.23
CA VAL A 89 -9.38 -9.83 2.81
C VAL A 89 -10.81 -10.16 2.40
N VAL A 90 -11.50 -9.19 1.78
CA VAL A 90 -12.80 -9.37 1.12
C VAL A 90 -12.82 -8.42 -0.08
N GLU A 91 -13.04 -8.95 -1.30
CA GLU A 91 -13.06 -8.16 -2.55
C GLU A 91 -14.35 -7.32 -2.73
N SER A 92 -15.25 -7.29 -1.74
CA SER A 92 -16.47 -6.48 -1.82
C SER A 92 -16.22 -5.06 -1.30
N ALA A 93 -17.04 -4.12 -1.79
CA ALA A 93 -17.00 -2.68 -1.50
C ALA A 93 -16.92 -2.38 -0.01
N THR A 94 -15.69 -2.40 0.50
CA THR A 94 -15.33 -1.72 1.73
C THR A 94 -15.49 -0.24 1.42
N ILE A 95 -16.05 0.53 2.35
CA ILE A 95 -15.99 1.98 2.17
C ILE A 95 -14.52 2.35 2.31
N SER A 96 -13.89 2.53 1.16
CA SER A 96 -12.53 2.97 1.00
C SER A 96 -12.47 4.41 1.48
N GLN A 97 -12.32 4.58 2.77
CA GLN A 97 -11.63 5.74 3.33
C GLN A 97 -10.12 5.48 3.06
N LEU A 98 -9.76 5.47 1.78
CA LEU A 98 -8.45 5.06 1.29
C LEU A 98 -7.43 6.10 1.75
N ALA A 99 -6.67 5.77 2.79
CA ALA A 99 -5.37 6.36 2.98
C ALA A 99 -4.39 5.53 2.16
N SER A 100 -4.30 5.83 0.87
CA SER A 100 -3.27 5.24 0.01
C SER A 100 -1.94 5.81 0.45
N ASN A 101 -0.96 4.95 0.70
CA ASN A 101 0.42 5.42 0.80
C ASN A 101 1.03 5.43 -0.58
N LYS A 102 1.60 6.56 -0.99
CA LYS A 102 2.54 6.60 -2.10
C LYS A 102 3.93 6.52 -1.51
N LEU A 103 4.65 5.46 -1.84
CA LEU A 103 6.06 5.35 -1.52
C LEU A 103 6.87 5.49 -2.80
N SER A 104 8.00 6.17 -2.69
CA SER A 104 9.01 6.21 -3.74
C SER A 104 10.31 5.75 -3.11
N ILE A 105 10.82 4.65 -3.66
CA ILE A 105 12.13 4.08 -3.37
C ILE A 105 12.99 4.34 -4.60
#